data_AF-L9VUT7-F1
#
_entry.id   AF-L9VUT7-F1
#
_cell.length_a   1.000
_cell.length_b   1.000
_cell.length_c   1.000
_cell.angle_alpha   90.00
_cell.angle_beta   90.00
_cell.angle_gamma   90.00
#
_symmetry.space_group_name_H-M   'P 1'
#
loop_
_entity.id
_entity.type
_entity.pdbx_description
1 polymer ?
#
loop_
_entity_poly.entity_id
_entity_poly.type
_entity_poly.pdbx_seq_one_letter_code
_entity_poly.pdbx_strand_id
1 'polypeptide(L)'
;MPDDPNTPDDTNDGNSIGSDDEDIVMDDVEDEADFLENRDPEDYPSGLQITSDSDEAHRQAAVDRLDRWDAGEEVPHVINFQNPSDLRALLTDRRVELLRSIMTERPDSIRQLAERLDRDVKTV
;
A
#
# COMPACT_ATOMS: atom_id res chain seq x y z
N MET A 1 -40.07 48.59 20.93
CA MET A 1 -40.69 48.28 19.62
C MET A 1 -39.79 48.83 18.53
N PRO A 2 -39.51 48.15 17.41
CA PRO A 2 -39.79 46.76 16.97
C PRO A 2 -38.47 45.97 16.68
N ASP A 3 -38.40 44.64 16.84
CA ASP A 3 -38.54 43.49 15.89
C ASP A 3 -37.23 43.05 15.19
N ASP A 4 -36.71 41.89 15.62
CA ASP A 4 -35.77 40.97 14.92
C ASP A 4 -36.60 39.87 14.19
N PRO A 5 -36.05 38.95 13.35
CA PRO A 5 -34.76 38.90 12.63
C PRO A 5 -34.92 38.44 11.14
N ASN A 6 -33.85 38.48 10.33
CA ASN A 6 -33.72 37.51 9.23
C ASN A 6 -32.25 37.16 8.96
N THR A 7 -31.87 35.96 9.37
CA THR A 7 -30.59 35.29 9.10
C THR A 7 -30.88 34.17 8.12
N PRO A 8 -30.23 34.07 6.95
CA PRO A 8 -30.17 32.82 6.19
C PRO A 8 -29.05 31.96 6.82
N ASP A 9 -29.36 30.88 7.52
CA ASP A 9 -29.88 29.57 7.08
C ASP A 9 -28.78 28.64 6.55
N ASP A 10 -28.65 27.55 7.29
CA ASP A 10 -28.13 26.21 7.02
C ASP A 10 -26.81 26.01 6.23
N THR A 11 -25.80 25.50 6.96
CA THR A 11 -25.20 24.20 6.60
C THR A 11 -24.73 23.49 7.87
N ASN A 12 -25.55 22.52 8.29
CA ASN A 12 -25.19 21.41 9.14
C ASN A 12 -24.31 20.45 8.33
N ASP A 13 -23.02 20.39 8.60
CA ASP A 13 -22.19 19.23 8.24
C ASP A 13 -21.68 18.59 9.53
N GLY A 14 -22.60 17.87 10.17
CA GLY A 14 -22.20 16.77 11.03
C GLY A 14 -21.44 15.76 10.20
N ASN A 15 -20.14 15.59 10.49
CA ASN A 15 -19.36 14.45 10.04
C ASN A 15 -19.87 13.18 10.73
N SER A 16 -21.08 12.75 10.36
CA SER A 16 -21.49 11.36 10.48
C SER A 16 -20.82 10.65 9.32
N ILE A 17 -19.81 9.83 9.62
CA ILE A 17 -19.38 8.78 8.71
C ILE A 17 -20.53 7.76 8.74
N GLY A 18 -21.56 8.08 7.96
CA GLY A 18 -22.67 7.19 7.66
C GLY A 18 -22.09 5.96 6.99
N SER A 19 -22.57 4.81 7.43
CA SER A 19 -22.28 3.52 6.81
C SER A 19 -23.03 3.42 5.49
N ASP A 20 -22.67 4.29 4.55
CA ASP A 20 -23.07 4.12 3.16
C ASP A 20 -21.98 3.28 2.50
N ASP A 21 -22.43 2.16 1.91
CA ASP A 21 -21.71 1.39 0.90
C ASP A 21 -21.39 2.33 -0.28
N GLU A 22 -20.49 3.29 -0.07
CA GLU A 22 -19.78 3.92 -1.15
C GLU A 22 -18.79 2.86 -1.61
N ASP A 23 -19.21 2.06 -2.60
CA ASP A 23 -18.28 1.29 -3.43
C ASP A 23 -17.09 2.21 -3.68
N ILE A 24 -15.92 1.84 -3.18
CA ILE A 24 -14.69 2.53 -3.53
C ILE A 24 -14.58 2.37 -5.03
N VAL A 25 -15.01 3.39 -5.78
CA VAL A 25 -14.87 3.46 -7.22
C VAL A 25 -13.37 3.60 -7.42
N MET A 26 -12.69 2.47 -7.65
CA MET A 26 -11.34 2.45 -8.18
C MET A 26 -11.39 3.34 -9.41
N ASP A 27 -10.60 4.42 -9.41
CA ASP A 27 -10.44 5.25 -10.59
C ASP A 27 -9.78 4.36 -11.66
N ASP A 28 -10.33 4.31 -12.88
CA ASP A 28 -9.87 3.40 -13.96
C ASP A 28 -8.36 3.57 -14.27
N VAL A 29 -7.75 4.67 -13.81
CA VAL A 29 -6.30 4.95 -13.90
C VAL A 29 -5.44 4.15 -12.91
N GLU A 30 -5.99 3.60 -11.81
CA GLU A 30 -5.21 2.74 -10.90
C GLU A 30 -5.01 1.33 -11.50
N ASP A 31 -5.94 0.86 -12.35
CA ASP A 31 -5.81 -0.41 -13.09
C ASP A 31 -4.75 -0.34 -14.21
N GLU A 32 -4.39 0.87 -14.68
CA GLU A 32 -3.29 1.12 -15.64
C GLU A 32 -1.94 1.37 -14.97
N ALA A 33 -1.85 1.33 -13.63
CA ALA A 33 -0.57 1.48 -12.95
C ALA A 33 0.27 0.20 -13.14
N ASP A 34 1.08 0.17 -14.20
CA ASP A 34 2.05 -0.89 -14.51
C ASP A 34 2.97 -1.27 -13.33
N PHE A 35 3.06 -0.43 -12.30
CA PHE A 35 3.74 -0.73 -11.04
C PHE A 35 3.15 -1.95 -10.30
N LEU A 36 1.85 -2.23 -10.41
CA LEU A 36 1.19 -3.41 -9.83
C LEU A 36 1.04 -4.55 -10.84
N GLU A 37 1.67 -4.47 -12.02
CA GLU A 37 1.68 -5.60 -12.95
C GLU A 37 2.03 -6.88 -12.20
N ASN A 38 1.22 -7.91 -12.45
CA ASN A 38 1.40 -9.24 -11.89
C ASN A 38 2.63 -9.89 -12.51
N ARG A 39 3.82 -9.42 -12.11
CA ARG A 39 5.10 -9.93 -12.59
C ARG A 39 5.24 -11.40 -12.23
N ASP A 40 5.88 -12.15 -13.11
CA ASP A 40 6.08 -13.58 -12.91
C ASP A 40 6.85 -13.79 -11.58
N PRO A 41 6.38 -14.67 -10.68
CA PRO A 41 7.09 -14.95 -9.44
C PRO A 41 8.55 -15.36 -9.62
N GLU A 42 8.95 -15.85 -10.80
CA GLU A 42 10.35 -16.14 -11.14
C GLU A 42 11.24 -14.89 -11.23
N ASP A 43 10.67 -13.70 -11.46
CA ASP A 43 11.40 -12.43 -11.53
C ASP A 43 11.67 -11.81 -10.15
N TYR A 44 11.03 -12.32 -9.09
CA TYR A 44 11.31 -11.83 -7.74
C TYR A 44 12.64 -12.39 -7.23
N PRO A 45 13.45 -11.56 -6.54
CA PRO A 45 14.67 -12.04 -5.92
C PRO A 45 14.35 -13.12 -4.89
N SER A 46 15.12 -14.21 -4.90
CA SER A 46 14.93 -15.37 -4.01
C SER A 46 15.16 -15.08 -2.52
N GLY A 47 15.47 -13.84 -2.16
CA GLY A 47 15.73 -13.41 -0.79
C GLY A 47 15.34 -11.96 -0.57
N LEU A 48 14.86 -11.66 0.65
CA LEU A 48 14.60 -10.29 1.10
C LEU A 48 15.94 -9.59 1.36
N GLN A 49 16.28 -8.61 0.52
CA GLN A 49 17.46 -7.76 0.72
C GLN A 49 17.05 -6.49 1.46
N ILE A 50 17.71 -6.22 2.58
CA ILE A 50 17.53 -4.98 3.35
C ILE A 50 18.82 -4.17 3.22
N THR A 51 18.72 -3.00 2.60
CA THR A 51 19.81 -2.03 2.48
C THR A 51 19.53 -0.82 3.37
N SER A 52 20.59 -0.14 3.81
CA SER A 52 20.48 1.09 4.59
C SER A 52 21.54 2.04 4.08
N ASP A 53 21.13 3.07 3.34
CA ASP A 53 22.01 4.16 2.91
C ASP A 53 21.66 5.45 3.66
N SER A 54 22.38 6.53 3.36
CA SER A 54 21.98 7.86 3.83
C SER A 54 20.68 8.30 3.16
N ASP A 55 19.89 9.14 3.85
CA ASP A 55 18.62 9.65 3.33
C ASP A 55 18.75 10.30 1.94
N GLU A 56 19.84 11.05 1.72
CA GLU A 56 20.10 11.71 0.44
C GLU A 56 20.35 10.70 -0.68
N ALA A 57 21.16 9.67 -0.42
CA ALA A 57 21.45 8.64 -1.40
C ALA A 57 20.18 7.81 -1.72
N HIS A 58 19.35 7.50 -0.73
CA HIS A 58 18.08 6.82 -0.93
C HIS A 58 17.10 7.67 -1.75
N ARG A 59 16.98 8.98 -1.47
CA ARG A 59 16.10 9.87 -2.22
C ARG A 59 16.55 9.97 -3.68
N GLN A 60 17.85 10.20 -3.92
CA GLN A 60 18.38 10.28 -5.28
C GLN A 60 18.14 8.97 -6.04
N ALA A 61 18.44 7.82 -5.43
CA ALA A 61 18.23 6.52 -6.07
C ALA A 61 16.75 6.22 -6.37
N ALA A 62 15.82 6.74 -5.57
CA ALA A 62 14.39 6.62 -5.83
C ALA A 62 13.95 7.48 -7.03
N VAL A 63 14.46 8.71 -7.13
CA VAL A 63 14.21 9.61 -8.28
C VAL A 63 14.82 9.04 -9.55
N ASP A 64 16.08 8.61 -9.51
CA ASP A 64 16.76 7.99 -10.66
C ASP A 64 16.05 6.70 -11.14
N ARG A 65 15.35 6.00 -10.23
CA ARG A 65 14.52 4.85 -10.60
C ARG A 65 13.23 5.29 -11.28
N LEU A 66 12.57 6.33 -10.77
CA LEU A 66 11.37 6.89 -11.38
C LEU A 66 11.65 7.36 -12.81
N ASP A 67 12.75 8.09 -13.02
CA ASP A 67 13.13 8.60 -14.34
C ASP A 67 13.41 7.47 -15.35
N ARG A 68 14.07 6.39 -14.89
CA ARG A 68 14.31 5.20 -15.72
C ARG A 68 13.03 4.43 -16.04
N TRP A 69 12.11 4.35 -15.09
CA TRP A 69 10.81 3.75 -15.31
C TRP A 69 10.00 4.52 -16.36
N ASP A 70 9.98 5.86 -16.28
CA ASP A 70 9.32 6.74 -17.26
C ASP A 70 9.97 6.62 -18.66
N ALA A 71 11.28 6.36 -18.71
CA ALA A 71 12.00 6.05 -19.95
C ALA A 71 11.74 4.62 -20.50
N GLY A 72 10.95 3.80 -19.81
CA GLY A 72 10.64 2.42 -20.18
C GLY A 72 11.76 1.41 -19.91
N GLU A 73 12.71 1.74 -19.04
CA GLU A 73 13.76 0.82 -18.62
C GLU A 73 13.25 -0.15 -17.53
N GLU A 74 13.79 -1.37 -17.51
CA GLU A 74 13.56 -2.28 -16.39
C GLU A 74 14.16 -1.73 -15.09
N VAL A 75 13.31 -1.55 -14.09
CA VAL A 75 13.70 -1.08 -12.77
C VAL A 75 13.41 -2.13 -11.70
N PRO A 76 14.34 -2.33 -10.75
CA PRO A 76 14.13 -3.29 -9.67
C PRO A 76 13.02 -2.83 -8.73
N HIS A 77 12.14 -3.75 -8.34
CA HIS A 77 11.14 -3.51 -7.29
C HIS A 77 11.83 -3.38 -5.93
N VAL A 78 11.96 -2.13 -5.47
CA VAL A 78 12.50 -1.80 -4.15
C VAL A 78 11.46 -1.02 -3.38
N ILE A 79 11.11 -1.50 -2.19
CA ILE A 79 10.24 -0.79 -1.25
C ILE A 79 11.11 0.06 -0.34
N ASN A 80 10.89 1.38 -0.39
CA ASN A 80 11.57 2.33 0.49
C ASN A 80 10.69 2.63 1.71
N PHE A 81 11.30 2.68 2.90
CA PHE A 81 10.64 3.09 4.13
C PHE A 81 11.12 4.48 4.53
N GLN A 82 10.20 5.38 4.84
CA GLN A 82 10.55 6.71 5.32
C GLN A 82 11.17 6.65 6.72
N ASN A 83 10.68 5.73 7.58
CA ASN A 83 11.20 5.57 8.93
C ASN A 83 11.66 4.13 9.19
N PRO A 84 12.79 3.94 9.91
CA PRO A 84 13.23 2.61 10.33
C PRO A 84 12.20 1.83 11.18
N SER A 85 11.28 2.53 11.84
CA SER A 85 10.17 1.93 12.58
C SER A 85 9.23 1.13 11.69
N ASP A 86 9.04 1.56 10.46
CA ASP A 86 8.06 0.98 9.54
C ASP A 86 8.58 -0.38 9.04
N LEU A 87 9.89 -0.45 8.75
CA LEU A 87 10.59 -1.71 8.50
C LEU A 87 10.51 -2.65 9.72
N ARG A 88 10.75 -2.14 10.94
CA ARG A 88 10.67 -2.97 12.16
C ARG A 88 9.28 -3.55 12.37
N ALA A 89 8.22 -2.81 12.01
CA ALA A 89 6.84 -3.30 12.10
C ALA A 89 6.60 -4.51 11.17
N LEU A 90 7.33 -4.60 10.04
CA LEU A 90 7.25 -5.75 9.11
C LEU A 90 8.04 -6.98 9.58
N LEU A 91 9.07 -6.79 10.41
CA LEU A 91 9.96 -7.88 10.86
C LEU A 91 9.47 -8.59 12.13
N THR A 92 8.17 -8.55 12.41
CA THR A 92 7.58 -9.36 13.49
C THR A 92 7.45 -10.82 13.07
N ASP A 93 7.54 -11.77 14.01
CA ASP A 93 7.45 -13.21 13.71
C ASP A 93 6.22 -13.54 12.84
N ARG A 94 5.08 -12.93 13.20
CA ARG A 94 3.80 -13.11 12.52
C ARG A 94 3.83 -12.64 11.06
N ARG A 95 4.47 -11.50 10.78
CA ARG A 95 4.59 -10.93 9.42
C ARG A 95 5.70 -11.58 8.61
N VAL A 96 6.78 -12.01 9.25
CA VAL A 96 7.84 -12.79 8.60
C VAL A 96 7.32 -14.16 8.14
N GLU A 97 6.49 -14.83 8.95
CA GLU A 97 5.82 -16.07 8.56
C GLU A 97 4.93 -15.85 7.32
N LEU A 98 4.19 -14.75 7.29
CA LEU A 98 3.35 -14.38 6.15
C LEU A 98 4.19 -14.14 4.89
N LEU A 99 5.26 -13.36 4.99
CA LEU A 99 6.17 -13.10 3.87
C LEU A 99 6.78 -14.41 3.34
N ARG A 100 7.25 -15.29 4.21
CA ARG A 100 7.79 -16.61 3.83
C ARG A 100 6.76 -17.47 3.14
N SER A 101 5.52 -17.46 3.61
CA SER A 101 4.41 -18.20 3.01
C SER A 101 4.16 -17.74 1.57
N ILE A 102 4.09 -16.42 1.35
CA ILE A 102 3.93 -15.82 0.01
C ILE A 102 5.12 -16.17 -0.90
N MET A 103 6.35 -16.06 -0.40
CA MET A 103 7.56 -16.37 -1.17
C MET A 103 7.67 -17.86 -1.53
N THR A 104 7.09 -18.74 -0.71
CA THR A 104 7.10 -20.19 -0.99
C THR A 104 6.11 -20.53 -2.10
N GLU A 105 4.92 -19.94 -2.04
CA GLU A 105 3.87 -20.14 -3.02
C GLU A 105 2.93 -18.94 -3.00
N ARG A 106 2.78 -18.32 -4.17
CA ARG A 106 1.89 -17.18 -4.36
C ARG A 106 0.44 -17.62 -4.12
N PRO A 107 -0.28 -17.00 -3.18
CA PRO A 107 -1.69 -17.31 -2.98
C PRO A 107 -2.54 -16.66 -4.08
N ASP A 108 -3.60 -17.34 -4.49
CA ASP A 108 -4.64 -16.84 -5.40
C ASP A 108 -5.48 -15.73 -4.76
N SER A 109 -5.56 -15.69 -3.42
CA SER A 109 -6.28 -14.65 -2.69
C SER A 109 -5.81 -14.50 -1.23
N ILE A 110 -6.14 -13.35 -0.62
CA ILE A 110 -5.91 -13.11 0.81
C ILE A 110 -6.63 -14.17 1.68
N ARG A 111 -7.80 -14.66 1.26
CA ARG A 111 -8.54 -15.71 2.00
C ARG A 111 -7.78 -17.04 2.02
N GLN A 112 -7.21 -17.43 0.88
CA GLN A 112 -6.39 -18.64 0.79
C GLN A 112 -5.12 -18.51 1.65
N LEU A 113 -4.49 -17.32 1.66
CA LEU A 113 -3.36 -17.05 2.54
C LEU A 113 -3.76 -17.15 4.03
N ALA A 114 -4.93 -16.63 4.39
CA ALA A 114 -5.48 -16.71 5.74
C ALA A 114 -5.68 -18.17 6.17
N GLU A 115 -6.31 -18.97 5.32
CA GLU A 115 -6.55 -20.40 5.55
C GLU A 115 -5.23 -21.17 5.68
N ARG A 116 -4.26 -20.90 4.81
CA ARG A 116 -2.92 -21.52 4.86
C ARG A 116 -2.16 -21.19 6.15
N LEU A 117 -2.38 -20.01 6.71
CA LEU A 117 -1.74 -19.56 7.96
C LEU A 117 -2.58 -19.84 9.21
N ASP A 118 -3.75 -20.46 9.09
CA ASP A 118 -4.74 -20.64 10.16
C ASP A 118 -5.07 -19.32 10.89
N ARG A 119 -5.36 -18.26 10.10
CA ARG A 119 -5.61 -16.91 10.59
C ARG A 119 -6.94 -16.35 10.09
N ASP A 120 -7.48 -15.41 10.83
CA ASP A 120 -8.60 -14.59 10.36
C ASP A 120 -8.11 -13.63 9.26
N VAL A 121 -8.91 -13.50 8.20
CA VAL A 121 -8.64 -12.64 7.02
C VAL A 121 -8.32 -11.20 7.42
N LYS A 122 -8.93 -10.66 8.48
CA LYS A 122 -8.68 -9.28 8.97
C LYS A 122 -7.34 -9.12 9.66
N THR A 123 -6.66 -10.22 9.92
CA THR A 123 -5.41 -10.29 10.70
C THR A 123 -4.26 -10.91 9.90
N VAL A 124 -4.49 -11.13 8.62
CA VAL A 124 -3.48 -11.43 7.61
C VAL A 124 -2.73 -10.14 7.31
#